data_AF-A0A068RUJ4-F1
#
_entry.id   AF-A0A068RUJ4-F1
#
_cell.length_a   1.000
_cell.length_b   1.000
_cell.length_c   1.000
_cell.angle_alpha   90.00
_cell.angle_beta   90.00
_cell.angle_gamma   90.00
#
_symmetry.space_group_name_H-M   'P 1'
#
loop_
_entity.id
_entity.type
_entity.pdbx_description
1 polymer ?
#
loop_
_entity_poly.entity_id
_entity_poly.type
_entity_poly.pdbx_seq_one_letter_code
_entity_poly.pdbx_strand_id
1 'polypeptide(L)'
;MTRYTKLGRKKHVKADDQFTVTPLAPKKQQEGDDNKPANNSRAPNDRRLKRKHNSGNAERSDKEADKRKKRRQMKKEKSTVCFGCRQKGHSVSECPEAKTSAKGICYNCGSTEHSLSKCRKPRKNNELPYAKCFICKKNGHLSGQCPENPHGLYPNGGGCRFCGQVDHLAKDCKITKEEAGTTAVGKIDLDQGADDDDYHIFVSEKQKLDDQTKVEKKQAQAPPKPKKKIVKF
;
A
#
# COMPACT_ATOMS: atom_id res chain seq x y z
N MET A 1 -9.28 6.40 -0.54
CA MET A 1 -9.86 5.85 -1.78
C MET A 1 -9.22 6.57 -2.95
N THR A 2 -8.24 5.95 -3.59
CA THR A 2 -7.60 6.46 -4.80
C THR A 2 -8.61 6.42 -5.96
N ARG A 3 -8.88 7.59 -6.56
CA ARG A 3 -9.78 7.71 -7.71
C ARG A 3 -8.96 7.42 -8.97
N TYR A 4 -9.10 6.23 -9.55
CA TYR A 4 -8.58 5.96 -10.89
C TYR A 4 -9.45 6.71 -11.92
N THR A 5 -8.95 7.81 -12.45
CA THR A 5 -9.50 8.44 -13.66
C THR A 5 -9.18 7.55 -14.85
N LYS A 6 -10.20 7.06 -15.55
CA LYS A 6 -10.05 6.33 -16.81
C LYS A 6 -9.37 7.25 -17.83
N LEU A 7 -8.10 7.02 -18.12
CA LEU A 7 -7.42 7.63 -19.26
C LEU A 7 -8.01 7.00 -20.53
N GLY A 8 -8.77 7.77 -21.30
CA GLY A 8 -9.20 7.38 -22.63
C GLY A 8 -8.01 7.13 -23.55
N ARG A 9 -8.17 6.23 -24.52
CA ARG A 9 -7.15 5.94 -25.53
C ARG A 9 -6.77 7.25 -26.25
N LYS A 10 -5.50 7.64 -26.18
CA LYS A 10 -4.96 8.76 -26.96
C LYS A 10 -5.09 8.40 -28.44
N LYS A 11 -5.88 9.16 -29.20
CA LYS A 11 -5.87 9.09 -30.66
C LYS A 11 -4.73 9.97 -31.16
N HIS A 12 -3.89 9.42 -32.03
CA HIS A 12 -2.87 10.18 -32.74
C HIS A 12 -3.58 11.13 -33.72
N VAL A 13 -3.35 12.44 -33.58
CA VAL A 13 -3.75 13.44 -34.57
C VAL A 13 -2.58 13.58 -35.54
N LYS A 14 -2.84 13.48 -36.85
CA LYS A 14 -1.83 13.61 -37.91
C LYS A 14 -1.43 15.09 -38.07
N ALA A 15 -0.20 15.33 -38.49
CA ALA A 15 0.50 16.62 -38.39
C ALA A 15 0.13 17.67 -39.46
N ASP A 16 -0.96 17.47 -40.21
CA ASP A 16 -1.20 18.22 -41.45
C ASP A 16 -2.32 19.27 -41.35
N ASP A 17 -2.94 19.43 -40.18
CA ASP A 17 -3.93 20.49 -39.95
C ASP A 17 -3.23 21.73 -39.36
N GLN A 18 -3.19 22.82 -40.14
CA GLN A 18 -2.56 24.09 -39.78
C GLN A 18 -3.01 24.58 -38.39
N PHE A 19 -2.07 24.56 -37.46
CA PHE A 19 -2.24 25.00 -36.08
C PHE A 19 -2.43 26.53 -36.02
N THR A 20 -3.66 26.99 -36.18
CA THR A 20 -3.98 28.42 -36.01
C THR A 20 -4.11 28.74 -34.53
N VAL A 21 -3.11 29.45 -34.00
CA VAL A 21 -3.13 29.97 -32.63
C VAL A 21 -4.14 31.10 -32.57
N THR A 22 -5.27 30.86 -31.92
CA THR A 22 -6.25 31.90 -31.61
C THR A 22 -5.72 32.70 -30.40
N PRO A 23 -5.34 33.98 -30.56
CA PRO A 23 -4.81 34.76 -29.45
C PRO A 23 -5.91 35.02 -28.41
N LEU A 24 -5.56 34.85 -27.13
CA LEU A 24 -6.45 35.18 -26.03
C LEU A 24 -6.65 36.70 -25.96
N ALA A 25 -7.90 37.11 -26.20
CA ALA A 25 -8.51 38.43 -25.99
C ALA A 25 -8.22 39.54 -27.04
N PRO A 26 -9.24 40.35 -27.41
CA PRO A 26 -9.09 41.41 -28.39
C PRO A 26 -8.30 42.60 -27.85
N LYS A 27 -7.37 43.12 -28.67
CA LYS A 27 -6.70 44.41 -28.44
C LYS A 27 -7.73 45.53 -28.39
N LYS A 28 -7.75 46.25 -27.27
CA LYS A 28 -8.44 47.52 -27.07
C LYS A 28 -7.88 48.55 -28.06
N GLN A 29 -8.66 48.95 -29.05
CA GLN A 29 -8.35 50.12 -29.86
C GLN A 29 -8.66 51.38 -29.03
N GLN A 30 -7.70 52.31 -29.02
CA GLN A 30 -7.87 53.65 -28.51
C GLN A 30 -8.52 54.48 -29.61
N GLU A 31 -9.74 54.92 -29.41
CA GLU A 31 -10.29 56.10 -30.07
C GLU A 31 -10.84 57.00 -28.95
N GLY A 32 -10.37 58.24 -28.96
CA GLY A 32 -10.82 59.27 -28.02
C GLY A 32 -12.17 59.80 -28.47
N ASP A 33 -13.06 60.03 -27.50
CA ASP A 33 -14.09 61.06 -27.63
C ASP A 33 -14.52 61.52 -26.25
N ASP A 34 -14.74 62.83 -26.15
CA ASP A 34 -14.93 63.61 -24.94
C ASP A 34 -16.33 63.39 -24.33
N ASN A 35 -16.38 63.12 -23.02
CA ASN A 35 -17.26 63.78 -22.03
C ASN A 35 -17.46 62.91 -20.76
N LYS A 36 -17.13 63.50 -19.60
CA LYS A 36 -17.57 63.06 -18.27
C LYS A 36 -19.07 63.41 -18.12
N PRO A 37 -19.86 62.69 -17.29
CA PRO A 37 -19.80 62.96 -15.85
C PRO A 37 -19.81 61.70 -14.97
N ALA A 38 -19.32 61.91 -13.75
CA ALA A 38 -19.30 60.95 -12.67
C ALA A 38 -20.71 60.64 -12.16
N ASN A 39 -20.96 59.39 -11.75
CA ASN A 39 -21.58 59.11 -10.46
C ASN A 39 -21.40 57.66 -10.03
N ASN A 40 -20.89 57.51 -8.81
CA ASN A 40 -20.79 56.26 -8.05
C ASN A 40 -22.17 55.90 -7.50
N SER A 41 -22.65 54.68 -7.77
CA SER A 41 -23.57 54.01 -6.85
C SER A 41 -23.50 52.49 -7.00
N ARG A 42 -22.91 51.89 -5.95
CA ARG A 42 -22.92 50.49 -5.52
C ARG A 42 -24.23 49.74 -5.82
N ALA A 43 -24.11 48.52 -6.32
CA ALA A 43 -25.01 47.43 -5.98
C ALA A 43 -24.18 46.14 -5.78
N PRO A 44 -24.08 45.58 -4.57
CA PRO A 44 -23.50 44.25 -4.41
C PRO A 44 -24.51 43.26 -4.99
N ASN A 45 -24.11 42.55 -6.05
CA ASN A 45 -24.92 41.49 -6.64
C ASN A 45 -25.20 40.44 -5.57
N ASP A 46 -26.42 40.43 -5.07
CA ASP A 46 -27.00 39.40 -4.21
C ASP A 46 -27.17 38.11 -5.01
N ARG A 47 -26.06 37.44 -5.31
CA ARG A 47 -26.02 36.10 -5.92
C ARG A 47 -26.19 35.01 -4.85
N ARG A 48 -26.83 35.30 -3.71
CA ARG A 48 -27.06 34.33 -2.63
C ARG A 48 -28.43 33.66 -2.68
N LEU A 49 -29.25 33.89 -3.71
CA LEU A 49 -30.59 33.29 -3.77
C LEU A 49 -30.92 32.69 -5.14
N LYS A 50 -30.20 31.64 -5.55
CA LYS A 50 -30.70 30.67 -6.56
C LYS A 50 -29.91 29.33 -6.60
N ARG A 51 -29.66 28.72 -5.44
CA ARG A 51 -29.53 27.23 -5.38
C ARG A 51 -30.88 26.66 -4.98
N LYS A 52 -31.88 26.83 -5.84
CA LYS A 52 -33.16 26.12 -5.68
C LYS A 52 -32.90 24.63 -5.87
N HIS A 53 -33.31 23.89 -4.85
CA HIS A 53 -33.19 22.48 -4.62
C HIS A 53 -33.46 21.62 -5.86
N ASN A 54 -32.46 20.83 -6.24
CA ASN A 54 -32.67 19.61 -7.01
C ASN A 54 -32.85 18.46 -6.00
N SER A 55 -33.92 18.53 -5.18
CA SER A 55 -34.21 17.56 -4.10
C SER A 55 -34.28 16.12 -4.61
N GLY A 56 -34.79 15.93 -5.82
CA GLY A 56 -34.84 14.62 -6.49
C GLY A 56 -33.47 14.04 -6.83
N ASN A 57 -32.42 14.86 -6.99
CA ASN A 57 -31.06 14.36 -7.25
C ASN A 57 -30.35 13.90 -5.97
N ALA A 58 -30.66 14.51 -4.82
CA ALA A 58 -30.13 14.08 -3.53
C ALA A 58 -30.66 12.69 -3.14
N GLU A 59 -31.98 12.47 -3.20
CA GLU A 59 -32.58 11.17 -2.90
C GLU A 59 -32.12 10.05 -3.84
N ARG A 60 -31.93 10.35 -5.13
CA ARG A 60 -31.35 9.39 -6.09
C ARG A 60 -29.92 9.02 -5.71
N SER A 61 -29.12 10.00 -5.25
CA SER A 61 -27.75 9.76 -4.81
C SER A 61 -27.65 8.93 -3.52
N ASP A 62 -28.58 9.14 -2.58
CA ASP A 62 -28.64 8.36 -1.32
C ASP A 62 -29.06 6.90 -1.59
N LYS A 63 -30.07 6.69 -2.44
CA LYS A 63 -30.49 5.34 -2.90
C LYS A 63 -29.35 4.59 -3.61
N GLU A 64 -28.59 5.28 -4.47
CA GLU A 64 -27.41 4.72 -5.14
C GLU A 64 -26.31 4.36 -4.12
N ALA A 65 -26.08 5.22 -3.12
CA ALA A 65 -25.12 4.98 -2.05
C ALA A 65 -25.49 3.76 -1.20
N ASP A 66 -26.76 3.61 -0.82
CA ASP A 66 -27.23 2.45 -0.06
C ASP A 66 -27.21 1.17 -0.89
N LYS A 67 -27.56 1.23 -2.19
CA LYS A 67 -27.38 0.10 -3.10
C LYS A 67 -25.91 -0.31 -3.20
N ARG A 68 -24.98 0.65 -3.22
CA ARG A 68 -23.53 0.38 -3.20
C ARG A 68 -23.08 -0.26 -1.89
N LYS A 69 -23.59 0.20 -0.73
CA LYS A 69 -23.33 -0.43 0.58
C LYS A 69 -23.84 -1.86 0.60
N LYS A 70 -25.09 -2.11 0.19
CA LYS A 70 -25.69 -3.45 0.12
C LYS A 70 -24.90 -4.38 -0.80
N ARG A 71 -24.46 -3.89 -1.98
CA ARG A 71 -23.58 -4.68 -2.87
C ARG A 71 -22.25 -5.06 -2.22
N ARG A 72 -21.63 -4.15 -1.46
CA ARG A 72 -20.38 -4.44 -0.72
C ARG A 72 -20.62 -5.47 0.38
N GLN A 73 -21.73 -5.35 1.12
CA GLN A 73 -22.11 -6.29 2.16
C GLN A 73 -22.38 -7.69 1.57
N MET A 74 -23.23 -7.80 0.55
CA MET A 74 -23.50 -9.07 -0.14
C MET A 74 -22.21 -9.69 -0.71
N LYS A 75 -21.30 -8.86 -1.26
CA LYS A 75 -20.00 -9.36 -1.72
C LYS A 75 -19.16 -9.89 -0.57
N LYS A 76 -19.12 -9.18 0.56
CA LYS A 76 -18.42 -9.60 1.77
C LYS A 76 -18.95 -10.93 2.26
N GLU A 77 -20.27 -11.05 2.48
CA GLU A 77 -20.95 -12.28 2.92
C GLU A 77 -20.65 -13.46 2.00
N LYS A 78 -20.76 -13.26 0.67
CA LYS A 78 -20.41 -14.29 -0.33
C LYS A 78 -18.93 -14.70 -0.32
N SER A 79 -18.03 -13.77 0.02
CA SER A 79 -16.58 -14.03 0.10
C SER A 79 -16.11 -14.50 1.47
N THR A 80 -16.94 -14.37 2.51
CA THR A 80 -16.62 -14.84 3.86
C THR A 80 -16.50 -16.35 3.84
N VAL A 81 -15.36 -16.83 4.36
CA VAL A 81 -15.09 -18.26 4.52
C VAL A 81 -15.37 -18.63 5.97
N CYS A 82 -16.13 -19.70 6.20
CA CYS A 82 -16.38 -20.22 7.53
C CYS A 82 -15.10 -20.87 8.10
N PHE A 83 -14.68 -20.50 9.32
CA PHE A 83 -13.49 -21.10 9.94
C PHE A 83 -13.68 -22.55 10.41
N GLY A 84 -14.93 -23.02 10.51
CA GLY A 84 -15.25 -24.42 10.88
C GLY A 84 -15.16 -25.37 9.68
N CYS A 85 -15.97 -25.14 8.65
CA CYS A 85 -16.09 -26.03 7.47
C CYS A 85 -15.35 -25.52 6.22
N ARG A 86 -14.77 -24.32 6.23
CA ARG A 86 -14.07 -23.67 5.10
C ARG A 86 -14.92 -23.43 3.85
N GLN A 87 -16.23 -23.60 3.93
CA GLN A 87 -17.15 -23.22 2.85
C GLN A 87 -17.37 -21.70 2.83
N LYS A 88 -17.59 -21.15 1.63
CA LYS A 88 -17.86 -19.72 1.41
C LYS A 88 -19.34 -19.41 1.66
N GLY A 89 -19.64 -18.18 2.08
CA GLY A 89 -21.01 -17.67 2.16
C GLY A 89 -21.59 -17.53 3.57
N HIS A 90 -20.90 -17.97 4.62
CA HIS A 90 -21.39 -17.88 6.00
C HIS A 90 -20.26 -17.74 7.03
N SER A 91 -20.60 -17.27 8.23
CA SER A 91 -19.68 -17.15 9.37
C SER A 91 -19.68 -18.42 10.24
N VAL A 92 -18.73 -18.57 11.17
CA VAL A 92 -18.69 -19.73 12.09
C VAL A 92 -19.98 -19.87 12.90
N SER A 93 -20.58 -18.74 13.29
CA SER A 93 -21.82 -18.70 14.06
C SER A 93 -23.02 -19.24 13.29
N GLU A 94 -23.02 -19.06 11.97
CA GLU A 94 -24.10 -19.47 11.06
C GLU A 94 -23.81 -20.81 10.36
N CYS A 95 -22.75 -21.51 10.77
CA CYS A 95 -22.35 -22.75 10.13
C CYS A 95 -23.27 -23.92 10.55
N PRO A 96 -23.94 -24.61 9.60
CA PRO A 96 -24.80 -25.73 9.91
C PRO A 96 -24.01 -26.94 10.44
N GLU A 97 -22.78 -27.13 9.97
CA GLU A 97 -21.92 -28.27 10.32
C GLU A 97 -21.09 -28.04 11.60
N ALA A 98 -20.84 -26.79 12.01
CA ALA A 98 -19.86 -26.49 13.06
C ALA A 98 -20.40 -26.60 14.50
N LYS A 99 -21.70 -26.87 14.69
CA LYS A 99 -22.33 -26.94 16.02
C LYS A 99 -21.68 -27.95 16.97
N THR A 100 -20.97 -28.96 16.44
CA THR A 100 -20.42 -30.06 17.24
C THR A 100 -18.91 -29.97 17.51
N SER A 101 -18.12 -29.32 16.63
CA SER A 101 -16.65 -29.46 16.66
C SER A 101 -15.86 -28.16 16.91
N ALA A 102 -16.52 -27.01 17.00
CA ALA A 102 -15.88 -25.68 17.04
C ALA A 102 -15.95 -24.96 18.39
N LYS A 103 -16.30 -25.66 19.48
CA LYS A 103 -16.19 -25.06 20.83
C LYS A 103 -14.70 -24.89 21.14
N GLY A 104 -14.27 -23.65 21.31
CA GLY A 104 -12.86 -23.23 21.39
C GLY A 104 -12.08 -23.89 22.53
N ILE A 105 -11.62 -25.11 22.30
CA ILE A 105 -10.66 -25.79 23.15
C ILE A 105 -9.29 -25.14 23.00
N CYS A 106 -8.59 -24.99 24.11
CA CYS A 106 -7.20 -24.59 24.13
C CYS A 106 -6.36 -25.67 23.45
N TYR A 107 -5.70 -25.33 22.34
CA TYR A 107 -4.92 -26.30 21.60
C TYR A 107 -3.65 -26.80 22.32
N ASN A 108 -3.26 -26.16 23.44
CA ASN A 108 -2.14 -26.55 24.29
C ASN A 108 -2.54 -27.50 25.42
N CYS A 109 -3.69 -27.27 26.07
CA CYS A 109 -4.07 -28.01 27.28
C CYS A 109 -5.44 -28.70 27.23
N GLY A 110 -6.20 -28.54 26.14
CA GLY A 110 -7.51 -29.18 25.92
C GLY A 110 -8.68 -28.52 26.66
N SER A 111 -8.44 -27.52 27.51
CA SER A 111 -9.49 -26.85 28.29
C SER A 111 -10.39 -25.99 27.40
N THR A 112 -11.70 -25.98 27.64
CA THR A 112 -12.69 -25.14 26.94
C THR A 112 -12.82 -23.73 27.53
N GLU A 113 -12.23 -23.47 28.69
CA GLU A 113 -12.37 -22.22 29.44
C GLU A 113 -11.55 -21.06 28.85
N HIS A 114 -10.49 -21.36 28.10
CA HIS A 114 -9.59 -20.34 27.58
C HIS A 114 -9.04 -20.69 26.19
N SER A 115 -8.68 -19.63 25.44
CA SER A 115 -7.96 -19.75 24.17
C SER A 115 -6.45 -19.89 24.42
N LEU A 116 -5.70 -20.31 23.39
CA LEU A 116 -4.25 -20.46 23.42
C LEU A 116 -3.50 -19.25 24.03
N SER A 117 -3.95 -18.03 23.75
CA SER A 117 -3.30 -16.80 24.23
C SER A 117 -3.39 -16.62 25.74
N LYS A 118 -4.42 -17.20 26.37
CA LYS A 118 -4.69 -17.10 27.81
C LYS A 118 -4.34 -18.40 28.54
N CYS A 119 -3.63 -19.31 27.88
CA CYS A 119 -3.24 -20.57 28.49
C CYS A 119 -2.15 -20.34 29.54
N ARG A 120 -2.43 -20.76 30.78
CA ARG A 120 -1.46 -20.69 31.89
C ARG A 120 -0.35 -21.74 31.78
N LYS A 121 -0.57 -22.84 31.04
CA LYS A 121 0.43 -23.89 30.88
C LYS A 121 1.51 -23.44 29.87
N PRO A 122 2.81 -23.67 30.15
CA PRO A 122 3.89 -23.35 29.21
C PRO A 122 3.73 -24.18 27.92
N ARG A 123 4.11 -23.60 26.79
CA ARG A 123 4.08 -24.30 25.50
C ARG A 123 5.30 -25.23 25.41
N LYS A 124 5.07 -26.52 25.20
CA LYS A 124 6.15 -27.49 24.93
C LYS A 124 6.41 -27.49 23.43
N ASN A 125 7.56 -26.96 23.01
CA ASN A 125 8.17 -27.13 21.67
C ASN A 125 7.25 -26.97 20.45
N ASN A 126 6.46 -25.89 20.38
CA ASN A 126 5.54 -25.58 19.26
C ASN A 126 4.50 -26.67 18.90
N GLU A 127 4.52 -27.81 19.56
CA GLU A 127 3.58 -28.91 19.39
C GLU A 127 2.27 -28.54 20.09
N LEU A 128 1.17 -28.67 19.34
CA LEU A 128 -0.17 -28.40 19.83
C LEU A 128 -0.95 -29.71 19.83
N PRO A 129 -0.89 -30.52 20.90
CA PRO A 129 -1.43 -31.88 20.91
C PRO A 129 -2.93 -31.94 20.63
N TYR A 130 -3.67 -30.87 20.98
CA TYR A 130 -5.11 -30.78 20.76
C TYR A 130 -5.49 -30.01 19.49
N ALA A 131 -4.51 -29.46 18.75
CA ALA A 131 -4.77 -28.85 17.45
C ALA A 131 -4.99 -29.92 16.38
N LYS A 132 -6.11 -29.85 15.68
CA LYS A 132 -6.40 -30.63 14.47
C LYS A 132 -5.87 -29.87 13.26
N CYS A 133 -5.01 -30.50 12.46
CA CYS A 133 -4.58 -29.93 11.20
C CYS A 133 -5.73 -29.96 10.18
N PHE A 134 -6.02 -28.85 9.51
CA PHE A 134 -7.11 -28.80 8.53
C PHE A 134 -6.77 -29.46 7.18
N ILE A 135 -5.52 -29.90 6.97
CA ILE A 135 -5.06 -30.49 5.70
C ILE A 135 -5.01 -32.01 5.83
N CYS A 136 -4.18 -32.53 6.75
CA CYS A 136 -4.03 -33.96 6.98
C CYS A 136 -5.00 -34.53 8.05
N LYS A 137 -5.79 -33.68 8.73
CA LYS A 137 -6.75 -34.05 9.81
C LYS A 137 -6.12 -34.73 11.05
N LYS A 138 -4.80 -34.87 11.09
CA LYS A 138 -4.04 -35.38 12.24
C LYS A 138 -3.97 -34.33 13.36
N ASN A 139 -3.85 -34.80 14.60
CA ASN A 139 -3.66 -33.94 15.77
C ASN A 139 -2.16 -33.66 15.99
N GLY A 140 -1.81 -32.53 16.62
CA GLY A 140 -0.44 -32.22 17.05
C GLY A 140 0.18 -30.97 16.40
N HIS A 141 -0.35 -30.51 15.27
CA HIS A 141 0.18 -29.36 14.53
C HIS A 141 -0.93 -28.54 13.86
N LEU A 142 -0.61 -27.30 13.50
CA LEU A 142 -1.47 -26.42 12.70
C LEU A 142 -1.18 -26.60 11.21
N SER A 143 -2.13 -26.22 10.34
CA SER A 143 -1.98 -26.34 8.88
C SER A 143 -0.72 -25.68 8.30
N GLY A 144 -0.22 -24.60 8.93
CA GLY A 144 1.02 -23.94 8.49
C GLY A 144 2.30 -24.73 8.81
N GLN A 145 2.27 -25.63 9.79
CA GLN A 145 3.40 -26.47 10.20
C GLN A 145 3.18 -27.94 9.81
N CYS A 146 2.27 -28.18 8.87
CA CYS A 146 1.97 -29.53 8.42
C CYS A 146 3.05 -29.98 7.41
N PRO A 147 3.73 -31.12 7.66
CA PRO A 147 4.75 -31.63 6.76
C PRO A 147 4.18 -32.13 5.42
N GLU A 148 2.89 -32.48 5.40
CA GLU A 148 2.18 -33.00 4.22
C GLU A 148 1.42 -31.90 3.45
N ASN A 149 1.73 -30.61 3.67
CA ASN A 149 0.97 -29.52 3.08
C ASN A 149 1.40 -29.20 1.64
N PRO A 150 0.56 -29.46 0.61
CA PRO A 150 0.92 -29.19 -0.79
C PRO A 150 0.96 -27.70 -1.13
N HIS A 151 0.27 -26.84 -0.36
CA HIS A 151 0.22 -25.39 -0.55
C HIS A 151 1.12 -24.63 0.42
N GLY A 152 1.80 -25.34 1.33
CA GLY A 152 2.64 -24.81 2.41
C GLY A 152 2.05 -23.59 3.11
N LEU A 153 2.89 -22.58 3.40
CA LEU A 153 2.48 -21.42 4.19
C LEU A 153 1.53 -20.44 3.45
N TYR A 154 1.29 -20.63 2.15
CA TYR A 154 0.54 -19.70 1.31
C TYR A 154 -0.95 -20.08 1.16
N PRO A 155 -1.90 -19.24 1.60
CA PRO A 155 -3.34 -19.58 1.61
C PRO A 155 -3.97 -19.88 0.25
N ASN A 156 -3.47 -19.29 -0.83
CA ASN A 156 -3.96 -19.51 -2.20
C ASN A 156 -3.04 -20.45 -3.00
N GLY A 157 -2.08 -21.11 -2.34
CA GLY A 157 -0.97 -21.80 -3.00
C GLY A 157 0.06 -20.84 -3.60
N GLY A 158 1.15 -21.42 -4.10
CA GLY A 158 2.33 -20.71 -4.60
C GLY A 158 3.51 -20.78 -3.62
N GLY A 159 4.69 -20.41 -4.09
CA GLY A 159 5.91 -20.37 -3.29
C GLY A 159 6.50 -18.97 -3.20
N CYS A 160 7.57 -18.84 -2.43
CA CYS A 160 8.39 -17.63 -2.38
C CYS A 160 8.76 -17.19 -3.80
N ARG A 161 8.61 -15.89 -4.09
CA ARG A 161 8.88 -15.32 -5.43
C ARG A 161 10.34 -15.42 -5.88
N PHE A 162 11.26 -15.63 -4.94
CA PHE A 162 12.69 -15.65 -5.21
C PHE A 162 13.23 -17.07 -5.37
N CYS A 163 12.86 -17.98 -4.45
CA CYS A 163 13.38 -19.35 -4.45
C CYS A 163 12.34 -20.44 -4.81
N GLY A 164 11.07 -20.08 -4.97
CA GLY A 164 10.00 -21.02 -5.26
C GLY A 164 9.58 -21.93 -4.09
N GLN A 165 10.27 -21.89 -2.95
CA GLN A 165 9.95 -22.74 -1.78
C GLN A 165 8.67 -22.27 -1.07
N VAL A 166 7.95 -23.24 -0.50
CA VAL A 166 6.63 -23.01 0.12
C VAL A 166 6.71 -22.83 1.64
N ASP A 167 7.90 -23.02 2.21
CA ASP A 167 8.13 -23.07 3.65
C ASP A 167 8.25 -21.69 4.31
N HIS A 168 8.52 -20.64 3.54
CA HIS A 168 8.73 -19.29 4.06
C HIS A 168 8.03 -18.22 3.22
N LEU A 169 7.72 -17.10 3.88
CA LEU A 169 7.27 -15.89 3.19
C LEU A 169 8.43 -15.27 2.42
N ALA A 170 8.14 -14.59 1.30
CA ALA A 170 9.15 -13.88 0.51
C ALA A 170 10.03 -12.91 1.33
N LYS A 171 9.53 -12.42 2.48
CA LYS A 171 10.29 -11.56 3.41
C LYS A 171 11.40 -12.31 4.16
N ASP A 172 11.20 -13.60 4.39
CA ASP A 172 12.10 -14.45 5.15
C ASP A 172 12.98 -15.31 4.25
N CYS A 173 12.98 -15.03 2.94
CA CYS A 173 13.85 -15.71 2.00
C CYS A 173 15.31 -15.30 2.26
N LYS A 174 16.16 -16.29 2.51
CA LYS A 174 17.59 -16.08 2.78
C LYS A 174 18.30 -15.40 1.61
N ILE A 175 17.93 -15.78 0.37
CA ILE A 175 18.44 -15.17 -0.87
C ILE A 175 18.24 -13.65 -0.83
N THR A 176 17.04 -13.19 -0.50
CA THR A 176 16.81 -11.75 -0.37
C THR A 176 17.40 -11.12 0.88
N LYS A 177 17.59 -11.84 1.99
CA LYS A 177 18.22 -11.22 3.17
C LYS A 177 19.70 -10.94 2.94
N GLU A 178 20.35 -11.74 2.11
CA GLU A 178 21.76 -11.58 1.75
C GLU A 178 21.95 -10.60 0.58
N GLU A 179 21.01 -10.55 -0.38
CA GLU A 179 21.09 -9.66 -1.56
C GLU A 179 20.34 -8.33 -1.40
N ALA A 180 19.32 -8.25 -0.53
CA ALA A 180 18.61 -7.01 -0.22
C ALA A 180 19.28 -6.29 0.96
N GLY A 181 20.58 -6.00 0.80
CA GLY A 181 21.07 -4.70 1.22
C GLY A 181 20.14 -3.67 0.59
N THR A 182 19.26 -3.10 1.39
CA THR A 182 18.15 -2.24 0.99
C THR A 182 18.52 -1.24 -0.11
N THR A 183 18.29 -1.58 -1.37
CA THR A 183 17.98 -0.61 -2.43
C THR A 183 16.52 -0.22 -2.27
N ALA A 184 16.19 0.31 -1.09
CA ALA A 184 14.91 0.92 -0.84
C ALA A 184 14.86 2.23 -1.63
N VAL A 185 14.43 2.14 -2.89
CA VAL A 185 13.92 3.31 -3.61
C VAL A 185 12.73 3.82 -2.79
N GLY A 186 12.89 4.99 -2.18
CA GLY A 186 11.83 5.66 -1.41
C GLY A 186 11.89 5.45 0.11
N LYS A 187 13.05 5.65 0.75
CA LYS A 187 13.04 6.08 2.15
C LYS A 187 12.51 7.51 2.18
N ILE A 188 11.30 7.67 2.69
CA ILE A 188 10.75 8.99 2.97
C ILE A 188 11.35 9.41 4.32
N ASP A 189 12.41 10.20 4.27
CA ASP A 189 12.96 10.83 5.47
C ASP A 189 12.00 11.94 5.93
N LEU A 190 11.87 12.13 7.23
CA LEU A 190 10.93 13.09 7.82
C LEU A 190 11.26 14.56 7.45
N ASP A 191 12.48 14.79 6.95
CA ASP A 191 13.00 16.07 6.51
C ASP A 191 12.74 16.36 5.01
N GLN A 192 12.12 15.43 4.26
CA GLN A 192 11.83 15.62 2.84
C GLN A 192 10.63 16.57 2.64
N GLY A 193 10.86 17.68 1.94
CA GLY A 193 9.82 18.64 1.59
C GLY A 193 8.88 18.11 0.50
N ALA A 194 7.69 18.72 0.38
CA ALA A 194 6.70 18.32 -0.64
C ALA A 194 7.17 18.55 -2.09
N ASP A 195 8.25 19.30 -2.28
CA ASP A 195 8.86 19.63 -3.59
C ASP A 195 10.15 18.82 -3.88
N ASP A 196 10.64 18.02 -2.93
CA ASP A 196 11.81 17.15 -3.14
C ASP A 196 11.37 15.86 -3.84
N ASP A 197 11.21 15.92 -5.16
CA ASP A 197 10.94 14.73 -5.97
C ASP A 197 12.11 13.73 -5.89
N ASP A 198 11.81 12.42 -5.87
CA ASP A 198 12.76 11.29 -5.81
C ASP A 198 13.98 11.44 -6.75
N TYR A 199 13.81 12.14 -7.88
CA TYR A 199 14.86 12.41 -8.85
C TYR A 199 15.94 13.37 -8.32
N HIS A 200 15.56 14.44 -7.62
CA HIS A 200 16.51 15.43 -7.09
C HIS A 200 17.35 14.84 -5.96
N ILE A 201 16.75 13.99 -5.13
CA ILE A 201 17.44 13.24 -4.07
C ILE A 201 18.49 12.33 -4.71
N PHE A 202 18.12 11.53 -5.71
CA PHE A 202 19.04 10.64 -6.42
C PHE A 202 20.23 11.38 -7.05
N VAL A 203 19.99 12.53 -7.70
CA VAL A 203 21.06 13.33 -8.30
C VAL A 203 22.01 13.86 -7.24
N SER A 204 21.48 14.34 -6.11
CA SER A 204 22.30 14.88 -5.01
C SER A 204 23.14 13.81 -4.32
N GLU A 205 22.58 12.61 -4.10
CA GLU A 205 23.31 11.48 -3.52
C GLU A 205 24.40 10.97 -4.46
N LYS A 206 24.11 10.90 -5.76
CA LYS A 206 25.09 10.52 -6.77
C LYS A 206 26.27 11.48 -6.80
N GLN A 207 26.03 12.79 -6.73
CA GLN A 207 27.09 13.79 -6.65
C GLN A 207 27.94 13.63 -5.39
N LYS A 208 27.31 13.39 -4.23
CA LYS A 208 28.04 13.15 -2.97
C LYS A 208 28.92 11.90 -3.03
N LEU A 209 28.44 10.81 -3.62
CA LEU A 209 29.23 9.58 -3.81
C LEU A 209 30.40 9.80 -4.80
N ASP A 210 30.15 10.50 -5.90
CA ASP A 210 31.20 10.83 -6.87
C ASP A 210 32.29 11.72 -6.24
N ASP A 211 31.94 12.60 -5.31
CA ASP A 211 32.90 13.45 -4.60
C ASP A 211 33.64 12.68 -3.50
N GLN A 212 32.98 11.79 -2.76
CA GLN A 212 33.64 10.88 -1.80
C GLN A 212 34.68 10.00 -2.49
N THR A 213 34.33 9.39 -3.62
CA THR A 213 35.26 8.53 -4.38
C THR A 213 36.47 9.30 -4.94
N LYS A 214 36.31 10.59 -5.28
CA LYS A 214 37.45 11.46 -5.67
C LYS A 214 38.38 11.76 -4.49
N VAL A 215 37.84 11.97 -3.29
CA VAL A 215 38.64 12.24 -2.08
C VAL A 215 39.43 10.99 -1.68
N GLU A 216 38.81 9.81 -1.70
CA GLU A 216 39.47 8.54 -1.39
C GLU A 216 40.60 8.23 -2.37
N LYS A 217 40.40 8.45 -3.68
CA LYS A 217 41.45 8.29 -4.70
C LYS A 217 42.63 9.24 -4.50
N LYS A 218 42.39 10.46 -4.00
CA LYS A 218 43.48 11.43 -3.69
C LYS A 218 44.27 11.03 -2.44
N GLN A 219 43.62 10.43 -1.44
CA GLN A 219 44.31 9.96 -0.23
C GLN A 219 45.16 8.71 -0.49
N ALA A 220 44.74 7.84 -1.41
CA ALA A 220 45.50 6.64 -1.80
C ALA A 220 46.78 6.92 -2.62
N GLN A 221 46.94 8.13 -3.18
CA GLN A 221 48.11 8.52 -4.00
C GLN A 221 49.15 9.37 -3.25
N ALA A 222 48.96 9.63 -1.94
CA ALA A 222 49.95 10.37 -1.16
C ALA A 222 51.19 9.50 -0.86
N PRO A 223 52.42 9.95 -1.17
CA PRO A 223 53.63 9.18 -0.90
C PRO A 223 53.84 8.98 0.61
N PRO A 224 54.36 7.82 1.06
CA PRO A 224 54.53 7.53 2.48
C PRO A 224 55.52 8.51 3.12
N LYS A 225 55.12 9.14 4.24
CA LYS A 225 55.96 10.08 4.99
C LYS A 225 57.21 9.35 5.55
N PRO A 226 58.43 9.93 5.43
CA PRO A 226 59.64 9.28 5.89
C PRO A 226 59.67 9.19 7.43
N LYS A 227 60.00 8.01 7.97
CA LYS A 227 60.15 7.77 9.41
C LYS A 227 61.38 8.50 9.94
N LYS A 228 61.21 9.39 10.93
CA LYS A 228 62.32 10.03 11.65
C LYS A 228 63.03 8.98 12.50
N LYS A 229 64.33 8.76 12.26
CA LYS A 229 65.17 7.89 13.09
C LYS A 229 65.50 8.63 14.39
N ILE A 230 65.01 8.09 15.50
CA ILE A 230 65.38 8.56 16.84
C ILE A 230 66.70 7.89 17.18
N VAL A 231 67.78 8.67 17.22
CA VAL A 231 69.07 8.21 17.75
C VAL A 231 68.95 8.27 19.28
N LYS A 232 69.03 7.11 19.93
CA LYS A 232 69.16 7.03 21.38
C LYS A 232 70.64 7.21 21.72
N PHE A 233 70.93 8.21 22.54
CA PHE A 233 72.22 8.39 23.20
C PHE A 233 72.37 7.39 24.35
#